data_AF-A0AAJ5NNZ3-F1
#
_entry.id   AF-A0AAJ5NNZ3-F1
#
_cell.length_a   1.000
_cell.length_b   1.000
_cell.length_c   1.000
_cell.angle_alpha   90.00
_cell.angle_beta   90.00
_cell.angle_gamma   90.00
#
_symmetry.space_group_name_H-M   'P 1'
#
loop_
_entity.id
_entity.type
_entity.pdbx_description
1 polymer ?
#
loop_
_entity_poly.entity_id
_entity_poly.type
_entity_poly.pdbx_seq_one_letter_code
_entity_poly.pdbx_strand_id
1 'polypeptide(L)'
;MRRMIENIERWKVNLSDWMDISIDKIYRYTEPNYSYKDSKRKIENLEVLKILDNQDDINLRQKNDAIKYLFSMIPTTFILYIFLFVIFPKLKLSDKDFIFLSVFVGFIIILFLIVVFGVIRSIIPELVIFIEWLISRFPKQYRAKIKWLRKLPSLLPLTIWPLFFSDILKNTSKQYGLGENLVLTITLVSISSFILWLYLSDLIKSQPVFQVEALIVSPAMILSVLAISTLVFDIDWKNKLPWTLSVVFFTISSTFLDLLISNRREKEYAIAQEIFQEQLLLEKPRYKELKKCYYHGGEKYKEKLLSTEKFLRLIKKREKYLIRRDKNNRYIYKSGFNPQNNISPTRNSLP
;
A
#
# COMPACT_ATOMS: atom_id res chain seq x y z
N MET A 1 26.49 -24.07 -0.74
CA MET A 1 25.89 -22.73 -0.90
C MET A 1 24.78 -22.71 -1.97
N ARG A 2 25.03 -23.06 -3.24
CA ARG A 2 24.02 -23.03 -4.32
C ARG A 2 22.74 -23.85 -4.06
N ARG A 3 22.87 -25.13 -3.65
CA ARG A 3 21.73 -25.97 -3.24
C ARG A 3 20.93 -25.40 -2.05
N MET A 4 21.60 -24.69 -1.16
CA MET A 4 20.97 -24.10 0.02
C MET A 4 20.14 -22.88 -0.38
N ILE A 5 20.64 -22.07 -1.31
CA ILE A 5 19.91 -20.95 -1.93
C ILE A 5 18.69 -21.47 -2.70
N GLU A 6 18.85 -22.50 -3.53
CA GLU A 6 17.75 -23.14 -4.28
C GLU A 6 16.67 -23.70 -3.35
N ASN A 7 17.06 -24.31 -2.23
CA ASN A 7 16.12 -24.81 -1.22
C ASN A 7 15.35 -23.67 -0.54
N ILE A 8 16.02 -22.56 -0.21
CA ILE A 8 15.38 -21.37 0.37
C ILE A 8 14.39 -20.75 -0.62
N GLU A 9 14.76 -20.64 -1.90
CA GLU A 9 13.87 -20.12 -2.94
C GLU A 9 12.64 -21.02 -3.12
N ARG A 10 12.83 -22.33 -3.18
CA ARG A 10 11.72 -23.29 -3.27
C ARG A 10 10.79 -23.20 -2.07
N TRP A 11 11.35 -23.06 -0.86
CA TRP A 11 10.56 -22.91 0.36
C TRP A 11 9.76 -21.61 0.36
N LYS A 12 10.36 -20.50 -0.11
CA LYS A 12 9.68 -19.20 -0.26
C LYS A 12 8.50 -19.27 -1.24
N VAL A 13 8.68 -19.96 -2.37
CA VAL A 13 7.60 -20.16 -3.36
C VAL A 13 6.47 -20.99 -2.76
N ASN A 14 6.80 -22.10 -2.09
CA ASN A 14 5.81 -22.95 -1.44
C ASN A 14 5.03 -22.21 -0.35
N LEU A 15 5.72 -21.39 0.46
CA LEU A 15 5.09 -20.56 1.49
C LEU A 15 4.13 -19.54 0.87
N SER A 16 4.51 -18.90 -0.23
CA SER A 16 3.65 -17.96 -0.93
C SER A 16 2.40 -18.62 -1.51
N ASP A 17 2.52 -19.80 -2.12
CA ASP A 17 1.36 -20.49 -2.71
C ASP A 17 0.44 -21.03 -1.61
N TRP A 18 1.01 -21.55 -0.50
CA TRP A 18 0.24 -21.93 0.68
C TRP A 18 -0.54 -20.75 1.29
N MET A 19 0.10 -19.57 1.36
CA MET A 19 -0.54 -18.35 1.85
C MET A 19 -1.69 -17.93 0.93
N ASP A 20 -1.48 -17.90 -0.39
CA ASP A 20 -2.50 -17.56 -1.37
C ASP A 20 -3.72 -18.50 -1.28
N ILE A 21 -3.49 -19.81 -1.13
CA ILE A 21 -4.55 -20.83 -0.96
C ILE A 21 -5.30 -20.64 0.36
N SER A 22 -4.58 -20.36 1.45
CA SER A 22 -5.17 -20.16 2.77
C SER A 22 -6.06 -18.93 2.81
N ILE A 23 -5.61 -17.84 2.17
CA ILE A 23 -6.41 -16.62 1.98
C ILE A 23 -7.69 -16.96 1.22
N ASP A 24 -7.61 -17.61 0.05
CA ASP A 24 -8.78 -17.97 -0.76
C ASP A 24 -9.78 -18.81 0.03
N LYS A 25 -9.29 -19.80 0.80
CA LYS A 25 -10.16 -20.69 1.59
C LYS A 25 -10.92 -19.93 2.68
N ILE A 26 -10.26 -19.01 3.37
CA ILE A 26 -10.87 -18.24 4.47
C ILE A 26 -11.79 -17.14 3.92
N TYR A 27 -11.38 -16.44 2.86
CA TYR A 27 -12.17 -15.36 2.29
C TYR A 27 -13.40 -15.84 1.51
N ARG A 28 -13.42 -17.08 1.02
CA ARG A 28 -14.64 -17.68 0.42
C ARG A 28 -15.81 -17.77 1.40
N TYR A 29 -15.56 -17.80 2.71
CA TYR A 29 -16.63 -17.77 3.71
C TYR A 29 -17.32 -16.41 3.82
N THR A 30 -16.59 -15.32 3.59
CA THR A 30 -17.11 -13.94 3.70
C THR A 30 -17.55 -13.36 2.35
N GLU A 31 -16.83 -13.66 1.27
CA GLU A 31 -17.17 -13.28 -0.10
C GLU A 31 -17.01 -14.48 -1.06
N PRO A 32 -18.07 -15.27 -1.31
CA PRO A 32 -17.97 -16.49 -2.11
C PRO A 32 -17.59 -16.23 -3.58
N ASN A 33 -17.81 -15.01 -4.08
CA ASN A 33 -17.52 -14.61 -5.45
C ASN A 33 -16.11 -14.02 -5.65
N TYR A 34 -15.30 -13.90 -4.59
CA TYR A 34 -13.97 -13.31 -4.68
C TYR A 34 -12.88 -14.40 -4.52
N SER A 35 -11.91 -14.39 -5.44
CA SER A 35 -10.68 -15.18 -5.34
C SER A 35 -9.48 -14.25 -5.36
N TYR A 36 -8.71 -14.28 -4.28
CA TYR A 36 -7.46 -13.54 -4.11
C TYR A 36 -6.40 -14.00 -5.11
N LYS A 37 -6.31 -15.31 -5.40
CA LYS A 37 -5.37 -15.84 -6.40
C LYS A 37 -5.69 -15.34 -7.81
N ASP A 38 -6.97 -15.31 -8.18
CA ASP A 38 -7.39 -14.77 -9.48
C ASP A 38 -7.20 -13.25 -9.57
N SER A 39 -7.52 -12.49 -8.51
CA SER A 39 -7.29 -11.05 -8.49
C SER A 39 -5.81 -10.70 -8.57
N LYS A 40 -4.94 -11.44 -7.87
CA LYS A 40 -3.48 -11.28 -7.93
C LYS A 40 -2.96 -11.48 -9.37
N ARG A 41 -3.41 -12.54 -10.04
CA ARG A 41 -3.08 -12.80 -11.46
C ARG A 41 -3.55 -11.65 -12.36
N LYS A 42 -4.78 -11.16 -12.18
CA LYS A 42 -5.32 -10.04 -12.96
C LYS A 42 -4.51 -8.75 -12.79
N ILE A 43 -4.03 -8.49 -11.57
CA ILE A 43 -3.16 -7.37 -11.22
C ILE A 43 -1.80 -7.48 -11.91
N GLU A 44 -1.17 -8.66 -11.87
CA GLU A 44 0.13 -8.94 -12.49
C GLU A 44 0.07 -8.84 -14.02
N ASN A 45 -1.01 -9.34 -14.63
CA ASN A 45 -1.24 -9.25 -16.07
C ASN A 45 -1.72 -7.87 -16.55
N LEU A 46 -1.89 -6.91 -15.63
CA LEU A 46 -2.46 -5.58 -15.88
C LEU A 46 -3.85 -5.65 -16.54
N GLU A 47 -4.65 -6.69 -16.30
CA GLU A 47 -5.92 -6.93 -17.00
C GLU A 47 -6.96 -5.87 -16.67
N VAL A 48 -7.03 -5.46 -15.40
CA VAL A 48 -8.00 -4.50 -14.86
C VAL A 48 -7.55 -3.05 -15.07
N LEU A 49 -6.24 -2.82 -15.26
CA LEU A 49 -5.68 -1.50 -15.50
C LEU A 49 -6.27 -0.87 -16.78
N LYS A 50 -6.85 0.32 -16.61
CA LYS A 50 -7.33 1.19 -17.68
C LYS A 50 -6.56 2.50 -17.63
N ILE A 51 -6.29 3.09 -18.79
CA ILE A 51 -5.49 4.32 -18.91
C ILE A 51 -6.35 5.55 -18.62
N LEU A 52 -7.63 5.56 -18.98
CA LEU A 52 -8.51 6.71 -18.71
C LEU A 52 -8.94 6.77 -17.23
N ASP A 53 -9.38 5.64 -16.69
CA ASP A 53 -9.90 5.53 -15.32
C ASP A 53 -9.39 4.26 -14.62
N ASN A 54 -8.38 4.41 -13.78
CA ASN A 54 -7.70 3.32 -13.10
C ASN A 54 -8.29 2.98 -11.71
N GLN A 55 -9.46 3.51 -11.36
CA GLN A 55 -10.08 3.31 -10.05
C GLN A 55 -10.29 1.82 -9.71
N ASP A 56 -10.75 1.03 -10.68
CA ASP A 56 -10.99 -0.41 -10.50
C ASP A 56 -9.69 -1.17 -10.16
N ASP A 57 -8.58 -0.81 -10.82
CA ASP A 57 -7.27 -1.42 -10.60
C ASP A 57 -6.67 -0.99 -9.25
N ILE A 58 -6.83 0.28 -8.86
CA ILE A 58 -6.44 0.77 -7.53
C ILE A 58 -7.21 0.01 -6.46
N ASN A 59 -8.54 -0.05 -6.53
CA ASN A 59 -9.36 -0.74 -5.54
C ASN A 59 -9.00 -2.23 -5.44
N LEU A 60 -8.76 -2.90 -6.58
CA LEU A 60 -8.38 -4.31 -6.57
C LEU A 60 -7.01 -4.53 -5.92
N ARG A 61 -6.01 -3.69 -6.23
CA ARG A 61 -4.68 -3.75 -5.61
C ARG A 61 -4.74 -3.49 -4.12
N GLN A 62 -5.43 -2.43 -3.69
CA GLN A 62 -5.54 -2.07 -2.28
C GLN A 62 -6.32 -3.15 -1.50
N LYS A 63 -7.36 -3.76 -2.08
CA LYS A 63 -8.07 -4.89 -1.47
C LYS A 63 -7.15 -6.11 -1.32
N ASN A 64 -6.39 -6.47 -2.36
CA ASN A 64 -5.42 -7.56 -2.29
C ASN A 64 -4.34 -7.28 -1.23
N ASP A 65 -3.80 -6.07 -1.19
CA ASP A 65 -2.81 -5.65 -0.21
C ASP A 65 -3.36 -5.72 1.23
N ALA A 66 -4.56 -5.18 1.47
CA ALA A 66 -5.24 -5.25 2.78
C ALA A 66 -5.35 -6.71 3.26
N ILE A 67 -5.87 -7.59 2.42
CA ILE A 67 -6.05 -9.01 2.74
C ILE A 67 -4.70 -9.66 3.03
N LYS A 68 -3.70 -9.45 2.17
CA LYS A 68 -2.36 -10.01 2.35
C LYS A 68 -1.75 -9.59 3.69
N TYR A 69 -1.84 -8.31 4.05
CA TYR A 69 -1.24 -7.80 5.28
C TYR A 69 -2.01 -8.21 6.53
N LEU A 70 -3.34 -8.23 6.47
CA LEU A 70 -4.18 -8.76 7.55
C LEU A 70 -3.84 -10.22 7.86
N PHE A 71 -3.71 -11.06 6.82
CA PHE A 71 -3.29 -12.45 6.98
C PHE A 71 -1.86 -12.61 7.49
N SER A 72 -0.95 -11.74 7.05
CA SER A 72 0.44 -11.75 7.50
C SER A 72 0.58 -11.30 8.97
N MET A 73 -0.37 -10.53 9.49
CA MET A 73 -0.38 -10.02 10.87
C MET A 73 -0.84 -11.07 11.90
N ILE A 74 -1.70 -12.02 11.52
CA ILE A 74 -2.21 -13.07 12.42
C ILE A 74 -1.07 -13.90 13.05
N PRO A 75 -0.13 -14.49 12.28
CA PRO A 75 0.94 -15.28 12.88
C PRO A 75 1.90 -14.43 13.73
N THR A 76 2.20 -13.20 13.32
CA THR A 76 3.14 -12.33 14.06
C THR A 76 2.55 -11.88 15.40
N THR A 77 1.26 -11.52 15.43
CA THR A 77 0.55 -11.21 16.68
C THR A 77 0.43 -12.42 17.60
N PHE A 78 0.17 -13.61 17.04
CA PHE A 78 0.11 -14.86 17.80
C PHE A 78 1.47 -15.22 18.44
N ILE A 79 2.58 -15.05 17.71
CA ILE A 79 3.94 -15.25 18.25
C ILE A 79 4.20 -14.28 19.39
N LEU A 80 3.86 -12.99 19.22
CA LEU A 80 4.01 -11.99 20.27
C LEU A 80 3.17 -12.36 21.52
N TYR A 81 1.93 -12.81 21.32
CA TYR A 81 1.06 -13.26 22.40
C TYR A 81 1.65 -14.46 23.17
N ILE A 82 2.08 -15.52 22.48
CA ILE A 82 2.74 -16.68 23.11
C ILE A 82 3.96 -16.21 23.90
N PHE A 83 4.76 -15.34 23.30
CA PHE A 83 5.97 -14.85 23.96
C PHE A 83 5.66 -14.09 25.25
N LEU A 84 4.72 -13.14 25.21
CA LEU A 84 4.36 -12.30 26.36
C LEU A 84 3.58 -13.02 27.46
N PHE A 85 2.70 -13.97 27.13
CA PHE A 85 1.80 -14.59 28.10
C PHE A 85 2.18 -16.01 28.51
N VAL A 86 2.97 -16.72 27.69
CA VAL A 86 3.36 -18.12 27.97
C VAL A 86 4.83 -18.22 28.37
N ILE A 87 5.72 -17.57 27.62
CA ILE A 87 7.17 -17.67 27.82
C ILE A 87 7.61 -16.69 28.91
N PHE A 88 7.24 -15.42 28.79
CA PHE A 88 7.69 -14.36 29.68
C PHE A 88 7.39 -14.62 31.17
N PRO A 89 6.17 -15.03 31.58
CA PRO A 89 5.88 -15.27 33.00
C PRO A 89 6.66 -16.45 33.59
N LYS A 90 7.19 -17.35 32.74
CA LYS A 90 7.96 -18.52 33.16
C LYS A 90 9.46 -18.25 33.27
N LEU A 91 9.93 -17.11 32.76
CA LEU A 91 11.33 -16.72 32.88
C LEU A 91 11.57 -16.15 34.29
N LYS A 92 12.21 -16.94 35.16
CA LYS A 92 12.75 -16.43 36.43
C LYS A 92 13.95 -15.55 36.12
N LEU A 93 13.71 -14.26 35.95
CA LEU A 93 14.77 -13.27 35.80
C LEU A 93 15.36 -12.98 37.18
N SER A 94 16.65 -13.27 37.35
CA SER A 94 17.44 -12.87 38.51
C SER A 94 18.08 -11.52 38.21
N ASP A 95 18.02 -10.56 39.14
CA ASP A 95 18.53 -9.19 38.97
C ASP A 95 20.04 -9.09 38.68
N LYS A 96 20.78 -10.22 38.77
CA LYS A 96 22.23 -10.26 38.59
C LYS A 96 22.71 -10.13 37.13
N ASP A 97 21.83 -10.31 36.14
CA ASP A 97 22.20 -10.28 34.71
C ASP A 97 21.59 -9.07 33.98
N PHE A 98 22.01 -7.86 34.36
CA PHE A 98 21.56 -6.60 33.74
C PHE A 98 21.70 -6.60 32.20
N ILE A 99 22.77 -7.21 31.67
CA ILE A 99 22.99 -7.33 30.22
C ILE A 99 21.92 -8.23 29.58
N PHE A 100 21.58 -9.35 30.20
CA PHE A 100 20.56 -10.27 29.70
C PHE A 100 19.18 -9.60 29.71
N LEU A 101 18.84 -8.89 30.79
CA LEU A 101 17.60 -8.13 30.90
C LEU A 101 17.48 -7.05 29.81
N SER A 102 18.57 -6.31 29.56
CA SER A 102 18.63 -5.26 28.53
C SER A 102 18.43 -5.81 27.10
N VAL A 103 19.14 -6.88 26.75
CA VAL A 103 18.98 -7.54 25.44
C VAL A 103 17.57 -8.09 25.28
N PHE A 104 17.00 -8.65 26.35
CA PHE A 104 15.66 -9.22 26.36
C PHE A 104 14.57 -8.16 26.17
N VAL A 105 14.67 -7.01 26.86
CA VAL A 105 13.76 -5.87 26.66
C VAL A 105 13.87 -5.32 25.24
N GLY A 106 15.09 -5.22 24.70
CA GLY A 106 15.31 -4.83 23.31
C GLY A 106 14.60 -5.75 22.31
N PHE A 107 14.65 -7.07 22.53
CA PHE A 107 13.95 -8.04 21.68
C PHE A 107 12.43 -7.89 21.73
N ILE A 108 11.86 -7.68 22.92
CA ILE A 108 10.42 -7.39 23.08
C ILE A 108 10.02 -6.13 22.32
N ILE A 109 10.80 -5.06 22.45
CA ILE A 109 10.55 -3.82 21.73
C ILE A 109 10.56 -4.08 20.24
N ILE A 110 11.56 -4.79 19.70
CA ILE A 110 11.64 -5.13 18.27
C ILE A 110 10.40 -5.92 17.81
N LEU A 111 9.98 -6.95 18.55
CA LEU A 111 8.78 -7.73 18.21
C LEU A 111 7.51 -6.87 18.24
N PHE A 112 7.37 -6.02 19.26
CA PHE A 112 6.25 -5.08 19.34
C PHE A 112 6.24 -4.14 18.12
N LEU A 113 7.40 -3.62 17.72
CA LEU A 113 7.52 -2.77 16.54
C LEU A 113 7.13 -3.49 15.25
N ILE A 114 7.48 -4.77 15.10
CA ILE A 114 7.06 -5.60 13.96
C ILE A 114 5.53 -5.76 13.92
N VAL A 115 4.88 -5.93 15.08
CA VAL A 115 3.42 -6.03 15.15
C VAL A 115 2.75 -4.71 14.82
N VAL A 116 3.19 -3.59 15.43
CA VAL A 116 2.67 -2.25 15.10
C VAL A 116 2.87 -1.94 13.61
N PHE A 117 4.00 -2.34 13.04
CA PHE A 117 4.25 -2.25 11.60
C PHE A 117 3.22 -3.05 10.78
N GLY A 118 2.93 -4.29 11.17
CA GLY A 118 1.91 -5.13 10.52
C GLY A 118 0.53 -4.47 10.54
N VAL A 119 0.16 -3.87 11.68
CA VAL A 119 -1.10 -3.14 11.85
C VAL A 119 -1.18 -1.96 10.86
N ILE A 120 -0.16 -1.10 10.85
CA ILE A 120 -0.14 0.07 9.96
C ILE A 120 -0.26 -0.36 8.49
N ARG A 121 0.45 -1.43 8.12
CA ARG A 121 0.43 -1.95 6.75
C ARG A 121 -0.92 -2.51 6.34
N SER A 122 -1.70 -3.04 7.28
CA SER A 122 -3.08 -3.47 7.06
C SER A 122 -4.04 -2.29 6.91
N ILE A 123 -3.85 -1.22 7.70
CA ILE A 123 -4.76 -0.07 7.74
C ILE A 123 -4.64 0.81 6.49
N ILE A 124 -3.44 1.03 5.97
CA ILE A 124 -3.23 2.01 4.89
C ILE A 124 -4.04 1.70 3.62
N PRO A 125 -4.07 0.45 3.10
CA PRO A 125 -4.87 0.15 1.93
C PRO A 125 -6.36 0.40 2.12
N GLU A 126 -6.88 0.10 3.32
CA GLU A 126 -8.28 0.38 3.68
C GLU A 126 -8.56 1.89 3.69
N LEU A 127 -7.65 2.68 4.25
CA LEU A 127 -7.73 4.14 4.21
C LEU A 127 -7.67 4.69 2.78
N VAL A 128 -6.82 4.13 1.90
CA VAL A 128 -6.78 4.52 0.49
C VAL A 128 -8.13 4.25 -0.18
N ILE A 129 -8.72 3.06 0.03
CA ILE A 129 -10.05 2.72 -0.49
C ILE A 129 -11.12 3.67 0.05
N PHE A 130 -11.08 3.99 1.35
CA PHE A 130 -12.01 4.91 1.99
C PHE A 130 -11.92 6.32 1.40
N ILE A 131 -10.71 6.84 1.19
CA ILE A 131 -10.51 8.16 0.58
C ILE A 131 -10.96 8.16 -0.88
N GLU A 132 -10.66 7.10 -1.63
CA GLU A 132 -11.15 6.95 -3.00
C GLU A 132 -12.67 6.92 -3.07
N TRP A 133 -13.31 6.25 -2.12
CA TRP A 133 -14.76 6.26 -1.95
C TRP A 133 -15.27 7.67 -1.62
N LEU A 134 -14.64 8.40 -0.70
CA LEU A 134 -14.99 9.79 -0.38
C LEU A 134 -14.88 10.70 -1.61
N ILE A 135 -13.76 10.65 -2.33
CA ILE A 135 -13.53 11.42 -3.55
C ILE A 135 -14.58 11.08 -4.62
N SER A 136 -15.01 9.82 -4.70
CA SER A 136 -16.01 9.37 -5.68
C SER A 136 -17.39 10.00 -5.47
N ARG A 137 -17.73 10.40 -4.24
CA ARG A 137 -19.00 11.07 -3.89
C ARG A 137 -19.10 12.49 -4.45
N PHE A 138 -17.97 13.12 -4.74
CA PHE A 138 -17.95 14.49 -5.24
C PHE A 138 -18.19 14.57 -6.76
N PRO A 139 -18.84 15.63 -7.26
CA PRO A 139 -19.00 15.87 -8.69
C PRO A 139 -17.65 15.96 -9.41
N LYS A 140 -17.62 15.64 -10.71
CA LYS A 140 -16.39 15.59 -11.53
C LYS A 140 -15.54 16.87 -11.45
N GLN A 141 -16.18 18.04 -11.38
CA GLN A 141 -15.49 19.33 -11.27
C GLN A 141 -14.70 19.47 -9.96
N TYR A 142 -15.26 18.98 -8.85
CA TYR A 142 -14.63 19.04 -7.52
C TYR A 142 -13.60 17.93 -7.33
N ARG A 143 -13.78 16.78 -7.99
CA ARG A 143 -12.84 15.65 -7.92
C ARG A 143 -11.40 16.07 -8.22
N ALA A 144 -11.18 16.93 -9.22
CA ALA A 144 -9.85 17.41 -9.58
C ALA A 144 -9.22 18.26 -8.47
N LYS A 145 -10.01 19.12 -7.80
CA LYS A 145 -9.54 19.98 -6.71
C LYS A 145 -9.20 19.19 -5.44
N ILE A 146 -9.89 18.07 -5.21
CA ILE A 146 -9.78 17.27 -3.98
C ILE A 146 -8.77 16.11 -4.11
N LYS A 147 -8.12 15.93 -5.28
CA LYS A 147 -7.13 14.87 -5.51
C LYS A 147 -6.00 14.83 -4.48
N TRP A 148 -5.67 15.96 -3.85
CA TRP A 148 -4.63 16.02 -2.81
C TRP A 148 -4.93 15.13 -1.60
N LEU A 149 -6.21 14.82 -1.31
CA LEU A 149 -6.59 13.91 -0.21
C LEU A 149 -6.00 12.51 -0.37
N ARG A 150 -5.67 12.08 -1.59
CA ARG A 150 -4.99 10.79 -1.83
C ARG A 150 -3.67 10.65 -1.09
N LYS A 151 -3.04 11.76 -0.68
CA LYS A 151 -1.79 11.78 0.09
C LYS A 151 -1.97 11.60 1.61
N LEU A 152 -3.20 11.65 2.12
CA LEU A 152 -3.45 11.53 3.56
C LEU A 152 -3.06 10.17 4.18
N PRO A 153 -3.29 9.01 3.51
CA PRO A 153 -2.96 7.71 4.10
C PRO A 153 -1.47 7.57 4.41
N SER A 154 -0.58 8.19 3.62
CA SER A 154 0.86 8.18 3.84
C SER A 154 1.31 9.21 4.89
N LEU A 155 0.54 10.28 5.12
CA LEU A 155 0.81 11.27 6.16
C LEU A 155 0.51 10.76 7.58
N LEU A 156 -0.52 9.93 7.74
CA LEU A 156 -0.96 9.46 9.06
C LEU A 156 0.14 8.71 9.84
N PRO A 157 0.84 7.72 9.27
CA PRO A 157 1.96 7.08 9.94
C PRO A 157 3.07 8.08 10.31
N LEU A 158 3.34 9.07 9.47
CA LEU A 158 4.37 10.07 9.70
C LEU A 158 4.04 11.00 10.88
N THR A 159 2.75 11.25 11.15
CA THR A 159 2.29 12.06 12.30
C THR A 159 2.14 11.28 13.58
N ILE A 160 1.52 10.09 13.49
CA ILE A 160 1.13 9.32 14.66
C ILE A 160 2.37 8.68 15.29
N TRP A 161 3.35 8.29 14.47
CA TRP A 161 4.55 7.60 14.94
C TRP A 161 5.42 8.44 15.86
N PRO A 162 5.84 9.68 15.53
CA PRO A 162 6.60 10.52 16.47
C PRO A 162 5.88 10.72 17.82
N LEU A 163 4.56 10.92 17.80
CA LEU A 163 3.75 11.16 19.00
C LEU A 163 3.64 9.91 19.88
N PHE A 164 3.24 8.79 19.26
CA PHE A 164 3.11 7.51 19.93
C PHE A 164 4.44 7.05 20.52
N PHE A 165 5.54 7.23 19.80
CA PHE A 165 6.86 6.89 20.31
C PHE A 165 7.33 7.81 21.41
N SER A 166 7.09 9.12 21.33
CA SER A 166 7.47 10.00 22.43
C SER A 166 6.76 9.66 23.73
N ASP A 167 5.47 9.31 23.66
CA ASP A 167 4.68 8.96 24.85
C ASP A 167 5.06 7.58 25.38
N ILE A 168 5.27 6.60 24.50
CA ILE A 168 5.76 5.27 24.91
C ILE A 168 7.13 5.38 25.54
N LEU A 169 8.07 6.09 24.91
CA LEU A 169 9.43 6.25 25.44
C LEU A 169 9.41 6.97 26.79
N LYS A 170 8.56 7.99 26.94
CA LYS A 170 8.41 8.71 28.22
C LYS A 170 7.81 7.82 29.31
N ASN A 171 6.76 7.05 29.01
CA ASN A 171 6.11 6.20 30.00
C ASN A 171 6.97 5.00 30.38
N THR A 172 7.60 4.35 29.40
CA THR A 172 8.53 3.23 29.65
C THR A 172 9.76 3.72 30.41
N SER A 173 10.33 4.87 30.06
CA SER A 173 11.51 5.39 30.76
C SER A 173 11.20 5.75 32.22
N LYS A 174 10.00 6.29 32.50
CA LYS A 174 9.52 6.58 33.86
C LYS A 174 9.26 5.30 34.65
N GLN A 175 8.66 4.28 34.04
CA GLN A 175 8.27 3.04 34.72
C GLN A 175 9.47 2.16 35.10
N TYR A 176 10.52 2.16 34.28
CA TYR A 176 11.72 1.34 34.50
C TYR A 176 12.90 2.12 35.11
N GLY A 177 12.70 3.37 35.54
CA GLY A 177 13.77 4.21 36.09
C GLY A 177 14.90 4.54 35.08
N LEU A 178 14.62 4.35 33.79
CA LEU A 178 15.54 4.56 32.67
C LEU A 178 15.64 6.04 32.23
N GLY A 179 14.80 6.91 32.80
CA GLY A 179 14.53 8.29 32.37
C GLY A 179 15.71 9.26 32.33
N GLU A 180 16.84 8.93 32.94
CA GLU A 180 18.01 9.81 32.98
C GLU A 180 19.13 9.39 32.00
N ASN A 181 19.06 8.18 31.44
CA ASN A 181 20.14 7.69 30.60
C ASN A 181 19.97 8.14 29.14
N LEU A 182 20.57 9.29 28.83
CA LEU A 182 20.54 9.91 27.49
C LEU A 182 20.93 8.93 26.38
N VAL A 183 21.92 8.07 26.64
CA VAL A 183 22.42 7.08 25.66
C VAL A 183 21.30 6.10 25.27
N LEU A 184 20.54 5.59 26.24
CA LEU A 184 19.46 4.64 25.97
C LEU A 184 18.28 5.30 25.24
N THR A 185 18.00 6.57 25.55
CA THR A 185 16.96 7.33 24.86
C THR A 185 17.32 7.54 23.38
N ILE A 186 18.58 7.93 23.10
CA ILE A 186 19.07 8.13 21.74
C ILE A 186 19.06 6.81 20.95
N THR A 187 19.51 5.70 21.55
CA THR A 187 19.56 4.41 20.86
C THR A 187 18.16 3.90 20.52
N LEU A 188 17.19 4.01 21.43
CA LEU A 188 15.81 3.61 21.17
C LEU A 188 15.16 4.44 20.06
N VAL A 189 15.31 5.77 20.09
CA VAL A 189 14.78 6.66 19.04
C VAL A 189 15.43 6.35 17.68
N SER A 190 16.74 6.05 17.66
CA SER A 190 17.44 5.70 16.42
C SER A 190 16.94 4.40 15.83
N ILE A 191 16.80 3.33 16.64
CA ILE A 191 16.30 2.02 16.20
C ILE A 191 14.86 2.16 15.66
N SER A 192 13.98 2.84 16.39
CA SER A 192 12.59 3.00 15.97
C SER A 192 12.46 3.77 14.66
N SER A 193 13.28 4.79 14.49
CA SER A 193 13.22 5.63 13.30
C SER A 193 13.84 4.91 12.09
N PHE A 194 14.89 4.11 12.29
CA PHE A 194 15.46 3.27 11.24
C PHE A 194 14.47 2.21 10.74
N ILE A 195 13.72 1.57 11.64
CA ILE A 195 12.66 0.61 11.28
C ILE A 195 11.59 1.30 10.43
N LEU A 196 11.19 2.53 10.78
CA LEU A 196 10.23 3.29 9.99
C LEU A 196 10.80 3.74 8.63
N TRP A 197 12.08 4.04 8.54
CA TRP A 197 12.71 4.32 7.26
C TRP A 197 12.68 3.08 6.34
N LEU A 198 13.00 1.90 6.88
CA LEU A 198 12.86 0.63 6.16
C LEU A 198 11.42 0.41 5.69
N TYR A 199 10.44 0.77 6.51
CA TYR A 199 9.02 0.74 6.16
C TYR A 199 8.70 1.61 4.94
N LEU A 200 9.02 2.91 5.00
CA LEU A 200 8.72 3.85 3.92
C LEU A 200 9.41 3.41 2.62
N SER A 201 10.64 2.92 2.72
CA SER A 201 11.40 2.37 1.59
C SER A 201 10.71 1.16 0.96
N ASP A 202 10.22 0.21 1.76
CA ASP A 202 9.51 -0.97 1.26
C ASP A 202 8.13 -0.63 0.66
N LEU A 203 7.40 0.31 1.26
CA LEU A 203 6.13 0.82 0.73
C LEU A 203 6.35 1.44 -0.66
N ILE A 204 7.38 2.27 -0.81
CA ILE A 204 7.72 2.88 -2.10
C ILE A 204 8.11 1.81 -3.12
N LYS A 205 8.84 0.76 -2.73
CA LYS A 205 9.27 -0.30 -3.67
C LYS A 205 8.13 -1.21 -4.12
N SER A 206 7.17 -1.49 -3.23
CA SER A 206 6.08 -2.44 -3.49
C SER A 206 4.96 -1.87 -4.35
N GLN A 207 4.77 -0.55 -4.38
CA GLN A 207 3.69 0.11 -5.12
C GLN A 207 4.08 0.47 -6.56
N PRO A 208 3.15 0.49 -7.53
CA PRO A 208 3.45 0.90 -8.90
C PRO A 208 3.67 2.42 -9.02
N VAL A 209 4.40 2.86 -10.05
CA VAL A 209 4.87 4.26 -10.18
C VAL A 209 3.73 5.27 -10.14
N PHE A 210 2.61 4.99 -10.81
CA PHE A 210 1.44 5.87 -10.81
C PHE A 210 0.77 6.01 -9.44
N GLN A 211 0.79 4.96 -8.59
CA GLN A 211 0.27 5.05 -7.22
C GLN A 211 1.25 5.77 -6.32
N VAL A 212 2.55 5.50 -6.50
CA VAL A 212 3.61 6.22 -5.81
C VAL A 212 3.49 7.72 -6.11
N GLU A 213 3.35 8.16 -7.35
CA GLU A 213 3.13 9.57 -7.69
C GLU A 213 1.88 10.18 -7.02
N ALA A 214 0.80 9.42 -6.88
CA ALA A 214 -0.43 9.87 -6.23
C ALA A 214 -0.33 9.91 -4.69
N LEU A 215 0.47 9.03 -4.10
CA LEU A 215 0.64 8.85 -2.65
C LEU A 215 1.85 9.60 -2.08
N ILE A 216 2.80 10.01 -2.92
CA ILE A 216 4.01 10.72 -2.48
C ILE A 216 3.63 12.07 -1.89
N VAL A 217 3.99 12.18 -0.62
CA VAL A 217 4.05 13.41 0.15
C VAL A 217 5.41 14.04 -0.15
N SER A 218 5.45 15.32 -0.54
CA SER A 218 6.74 16.00 -0.69
C SER A 218 7.39 16.18 0.69
N PRO A 219 8.72 16.21 0.82
CA PRO A 219 9.39 16.51 2.09
C PRO A 219 8.89 17.81 2.71
N ALA A 220 8.57 18.81 1.90
CA ALA A 220 7.97 20.06 2.35
C ALA A 220 6.61 19.83 3.07
N MET A 221 5.76 18.93 2.56
CA MET A 221 4.51 18.56 3.23
C MET A 221 4.77 17.78 4.53
N ILE A 222 5.75 16.87 4.55
CA ILE A 222 6.14 16.14 5.77
C ILE A 222 6.60 17.13 6.84
N LEU A 223 7.51 18.04 6.48
CA LEU A 223 8.03 19.09 7.36
C LEU A 223 6.92 20.03 7.85
N SER A 224 5.99 20.42 6.97
CA SER A 224 4.85 21.27 7.35
C SER A 224 3.96 20.59 8.37
N VAL A 225 3.68 19.29 8.17
CA VAL A 225 2.85 18.51 9.08
C VAL A 225 3.54 18.27 10.43
N LEU A 226 4.86 18.02 10.43
CA LEU A 226 5.67 17.96 11.65
C LEU A 226 5.71 19.32 12.38
N ALA A 227 5.79 20.42 11.64
CA ALA A 227 5.74 21.77 12.23
C ALA A 227 4.38 22.10 12.83
N ILE A 228 3.28 21.68 12.20
CA ILE A 228 1.93 21.86 12.78
C ILE A 228 1.79 21.00 14.04
N SER A 229 2.31 19.78 14.04
CA SER A 229 2.26 18.94 15.24
C SER A 229 3.13 19.48 16.38
N THR A 230 4.26 20.15 16.10
CA THR A 230 5.05 20.81 17.17
C THR A 230 4.18 21.83 17.93
N LEU A 231 3.40 22.62 17.18
CA LEU A 231 2.58 23.72 17.70
C LEU A 231 1.35 23.21 18.44
N VAL A 232 0.65 22.23 17.89
CA VAL A 232 -0.60 21.70 18.48
C VAL A 232 -0.34 20.99 19.81
N PHE A 233 0.80 20.30 19.94
CA PHE A 233 1.13 19.50 21.13
C PHE A 233 2.04 20.23 22.14
N ASP A 234 2.23 21.54 21.96
CA ASP A 234 3.07 22.42 22.79
C ASP A 234 4.42 21.74 23.14
N ILE A 235 5.16 21.42 22.08
CA ILE A 235 6.39 20.64 22.20
C ILE A 235 7.59 21.57 22.31
N ASP A 236 8.03 21.77 23.54
CA ASP A 236 9.31 22.41 23.84
C ASP A 236 10.48 21.53 23.40
N TRP A 237 11.26 22.03 22.43
CA TRP A 237 12.42 21.36 21.86
C TRP A 237 13.49 21.02 22.91
N LYS A 238 13.57 21.82 23.98
CA LYS A 238 14.49 21.64 25.11
C LYS A 238 14.01 20.56 26.10
N ASN A 239 12.70 20.42 26.29
CA ASN A 239 12.13 19.55 27.32
C ASN A 239 11.68 18.18 26.78
N LYS A 240 11.52 18.02 25.46
CA LYS A 240 11.09 16.76 24.80
C LYS A 240 12.16 16.24 23.82
N LEU A 241 13.35 15.93 24.33
CA LEU A 241 14.50 15.41 23.57
C LEU A 241 14.17 14.24 22.60
N PRO A 242 13.37 13.22 22.97
CA PRO A 242 13.01 12.14 22.04
C PRO A 242 12.25 12.62 20.79
N TRP A 243 11.42 13.65 20.96
CA TRP A 243 10.60 14.18 19.89
C TRP A 243 11.44 15.03 18.93
N THR A 244 12.31 15.89 19.47
CA THR A 244 13.31 16.63 18.70
C THR A 244 14.18 15.71 17.84
N LEU A 245 14.72 14.63 18.45
CA LEU A 245 15.52 13.64 17.73
C LEU A 245 14.73 12.93 16.62
N SER A 246 13.47 12.59 16.90
CA SER A 246 12.58 11.99 15.89
C SER A 246 12.42 12.93 14.70
N VAL A 247 12.09 14.21 14.93
CA VAL A 247 11.92 15.22 13.86
C VAL A 247 13.18 15.38 13.01
N VAL A 248 14.36 15.43 13.64
CA VAL A 248 15.64 15.50 12.91
C VAL A 248 15.85 14.26 12.03
N PHE A 249 15.64 13.06 12.59
CA PHE A 249 15.77 11.82 11.84
C PHE A 249 14.79 11.76 10.67
N PHE A 250 13.54 12.17 10.87
CA PHE A 250 12.52 12.23 9.82
C PHE A 250 12.90 13.19 8.70
N THR A 251 13.46 14.34 9.05
CA THR A 251 13.92 15.33 8.07
C THR A 251 15.00 14.74 7.18
N ILE A 252 16.02 14.11 7.77
CA ILE A 252 17.09 13.44 7.04
C ILE A 252 16.53 12.28 6.20
N SER A 253 15.66 11.45 6.80
CA SER A 253 15.03 10.32 6.11
C SER A 253 14.20 10.75 4.90
N SER A 254 13.52 11.90 4.98
CA SER A 254 12.69 12.41 3.89
C SER A 254 13.49 12.74 2.65
N THR A 255 14.71 13.28 2.78
CA THR A 255 15.58 13.58 1.63
C THR A 255 16.10 12.30 0.98
N PHE A 256 16.43 11.28 1.78
CA PHE A 256 16.80 9.96 1.27
C PHE A 256 15.64 9.26 0.55
N LEU A 257 14.42 9.35 1.07
CA LEU A 257 13.23 8.79 0.42
C LEU A 257 12.97 9.47 -0.92
N ASP A 258 13.12 10.78 -0.99
CA ASP A 258 13.01 11.54 -2.23
C ASP A 258 14.03 11.10 -3.28
N LEU A 259 15.29 10.89 -2.87
CA LEU A 259 16.33 10.36 -3.74
C LEU A 259 16.01 8.93 -4.22
N LEU A 260 15.50 8.07 -3.34
CA LEU A 260 15.07 6.72 -3.71
C LEU A 260 13.93 6.75 -4.73
N ILE A 261 12.97 7.67 -4.53
CA ILE A 261 11.85 7.88 -5.44
C ILE A 261 12.34 8.39 -6.80
N SER A 262 13.23 9.40 -6.82
CA SER A 262 13.73 9.96 -8.08
C SER A 262 14.49 8.91 -8.89
N ASN A 263 15.40 8.18 -8.25
CA ASN A 263 16.17 7.12 -8.89
C ASN A 263 15.27 6.00 -9.44
N ARG A 264 14.24 5.61 -8.70
CA ARG A 264 13.26 4.63 -9.18
C ARG A 264 12.49 5.17 -10.38
N ARG A 265 12.00 6.41 -10.28
CA ARG A 265 11.21 7.06 -11.32
C ARG A 265 12.00 7.16 -12.62
N GLU A 266 13.27 7.52 -12.57
CA GLU A 266 14.13 7.59 -13.75
C GLU A 266 14.25 6.25 -14.48
N LYS A 267 14.48 5.16 -13.72
CA LYS A 267 14.55 3.80 -14.27
C LYS A 267 13.25 3.39 -14.95
N GLU A 268 12.13 3.62 -14.28
CA GLU A 268 10.81 3.24 -14.79
C GLU A 268 10.39 4.12 -15.98
N TYR A 269 10.78 5.40 -15.97
CA TYR A 269 10.54 6.31 -17.08
C TYR A 269 11.36 5.96 -18.33
N ALA A 270 12.55 5.38 -18.17
CA ALA A 270 13.33 4.86 -19.29
C ALA A 270 12.60 3.69 -19.97
N ILE A 271 12.10 2.74 -19.19
CA ILE A 271 11.29 1.61 -19.69
C ILE A 271 10.02 2.14 -20.39
N ALA A 272 9.33 3.10 -19.78
CA ALA A 272 8.14 3.69 -20.38
C ALA A 272 8.44 4.45 -21.68
N GLN A 273 9.59 5.12 -21.77
CA GLN A 273 10.05 5.83 -22.97
C GLN A 273 10.30 4.88 -24.13
N GLU A 274 11.00 3.77 -23.87
CA GLU A 274 11.29 2.74 -24.87
C GLU A 274 9.99 2.17 -25.46
N ILE A 275 9.08 1.71 -24.59
CA ILE A 275 7.77 1.19 -25.02
C ILE A 275 6.99 2.25 -25.79
N PHE A 276 7.01 3.50 -25.34
CA PHE A 276 6.31 4.59 -26.03
C PHE A 276 6.84 4.79 -27.44
N GLN A 277 8.16 4.82 -27.62
CA GLN A 277 8.82 5.01 -28.92
C GLN A 277 8.55 3.84 -29.85
N GLU A 278 8.67 2.60 -29.37
CA GLU A 278 8.32 1.41 -30.16
C GLU A 278 6.88 1.47 -30.69
N GLN A 279 5.92 1.77 -29.80
CA GLN A 279 4.51 1.87 -30.21
C GLN A 279 4.25 3.09 -31.10
N LEU A 280 5.09 4.12 -31.03
CA LEU A 280 5.00 5.30 -31.88
C LEU A 280 5.49 5.02 -33.31
N LEU A 281 6.41 4.08 -33.51
CA LEU A 281 6.86 3.67 -34.84
C LEU A 281 5.91 2.67 -35.50
N LEU A 282 5.18 1.88 -34.70
CA LEU A 282 4.21 0.94 -35.24
C LEU A 282 3.00 1.64 -35.87
N GLU A 283 2.59 1.16 -37.04
CA GLU A 283 1.37 1.58 -37.73
C GLU A 283 0.12 1.28 -36.88
N LYS A 284 0.06 0.09 -36.28
CA LYS A 284 -1.02 -0.36 -35.40
C LYS A 284 -0.50 -0.60 -33.98
N PRO A 285 -0.68 0.36 -33.06
CA PRO A 285 -0.21 0.20 -31.69
C PRO A 285 -1.01 -0.86 -30.93
N ARG A 286 -0.36 -1.50 -29.96
CA ARG A 286 -0.94 -2.57 -29.14
C ARG A 286 -1.37 -2.01 -27.78
N TYR A 287 -2.67 -2.12 -27.47
CA TYR A 287 -3.22 -1.60 -26.20
C TYR A 287 -2.56 -2.22 -24.95
N LYS A 288 -2.15 -3.50 -25.00
CA LYS A 288 -1.44 -4.15 -23.88
C LYS A 288 -0.11 -3.46 -23.56
N GLU A 289 0.63 -3.03 -24.57
CA GLU A 289 1.90 -2.33 -24.39
C GLU A 289 1.68 -0.88 -23.92
N LEU A 290 0.63 -0.21 -24.40
CA LEU A 290 0.25 1.11 -23.88
C LEU A 290 -0.09 1.06 -22.37
N LYS A 291 -0.71 -0.04 -21.90
CA LYS A 291 -0.94 -0.25 -20.46
C LYS A 291 0.36 -0.41 -19.67
N LYS A 292 1.36 -1.13 -20.22
CA LYS A 292 2.69 -1.23 -19.59
C LYS A 292 3.40 0.13 -19.57
N CYS A 293 3.34 0.88 -20.67
CA CYS A 293 3.87 2.24 -20.74
C CYS A 293 3.25 3.13 -19.65
N TYR A 294 1.93 3.05 -19.45
CA TYR A 294 1.28 3.77 -18.34
C TYR A 294 1.72 3.25 -16.96
N TYR A 295 1.80 1.93 -16.78
CA TYR A 295 2.20 1.31 -15.51
C TYR A 295 3.57 1.78 -15.02
N HIS A 296 4.57 1.82 -15.92
CA HIS A 296 5.92 2.28 -15.62
C HIS A 296 6.05 3.82 -15.63
N GLY A 297 5.32 4.49 -16.52
CA GLY A 297 5.49 5.91 -16.79
C GLY A 297 4.61 6.86 -15.97
N GLY A 298 3.61 6.36 -15.24
CA GLY A 298 2.78 7.21 -14.38
C GLY A 298 1.93 8.23 -15.13
N GLU A 299 1.55 9.31 -14.45
CA GLU A 299 0.70 10.35 -15.05
C GLU A 299 1.42 11.10 -16.18
N LYS A 300 2.76 11.25 -16.10
CA LYS A 300 3.57 11.87 -17.17
C LYS A 300 3.37 11.17 -18.52
N TYR A 301 3.42 9.84 -18.54
CA TYR A 301 3.22 9.08 -19.79
C TYR A 301 1.76 8.89 -20.14
N LYS A 302 0.85 8.89 -19.17
CA LYS A 302 -0.59 8.98 -19.46
C LYS A 302 -0.91 10.22 -20.29
N GLU A 303 -0.39 11.38 -19.92
CA GLU A 303 -0.59 12.62 -20.69
C GLU A 303 -0.02 12.49 -22.11
N LYS A 304 1.21 11.97 -22.26
CA LYS A 304 1.82 11.70 -23.59
C LYS A 304 0.98 10.72 -24.44
N LEU A 305 0.45 9.67 -23.82
CA LEU A 305 -0.39 8.68 -24.49
C LEU A 305 -1.72 9.30 -24.95
N LEU A 306 -2.29 10.20 -24.15
CA LEU A 306 -3.57 10.85 -24.44
C LEU A 306 -3.42 12.03 -25.41
N SER A 307 -2.24 12.65 -25.51
CA SER A 307 -1.96 13.70 -26.50
C SER A 307 -1.68 13.14 -27.90
N THR A 308 -1.26 11.88 -27.99
CA THR A 308 -0.99 11.22 -29.27
C THR A 308 -2.28 10.66 -29.87
N GLU A 309 -2.74 11.22 -30.99
CA GLU A 309 -4.05 10.91 -31.56
C GLU A 309 -4.29 9.41 -31.82
N LYS A 310 -3.31 8.72 -32.42
CA LYS A 310 -3.45 7.29 -32.72
C LYS A 310 -3.64 6.42 -31.47
N PHE A 311 -2.94 6.76 -30.38
CA PHE A 311 -3.07 6.07 -29.10
C PHE A 311 -4.41 6.42 -28.45
N LEU A 312 -4.78 7.70 -28.43
CA LEU A 312 -6.05 8.16 -27.89
C LEU A 312 -7.25 7.48 -28.55
N ARG A 313 -7.25 7.36 -29.90
CA ARG A 313 -8.30 6.66 -30.65
C ARG A 313 -8.39 5.19 -30.24
N LEU A 314 -7.25 4.50 -30.13
CA LEU A 314 -7.21 3.09 -29.71
C LEU A 314 -7.72 2.90 -28.27
N ILE A 315 -7.25 3.73 -27.34
CA ILE A 315 -7.63 3.71 -25.91
C ILE A 315 -9.13 3.93 -25.78
N LYS A 316 -9.67 5.00 -26.38
CA LYS A 316 -11.11 5.28 -26.37
C LYS A 316 -11.91 4.12 -26.97
N LYS A 317 -11.45 3.53 -28.07
CA LYS A 317 -12.15 2.39 -28.71
C LYS A 317 -12.20 1.18 -27.79
N ARG A 318 -11.08 0.80 -27.15
CA ARG A 318 -11.00 -0.37 -26.26
C ARG A 318 -11.76 -0.15 -24.96
N GLU A 319 -11.57 0.98 -24.29
CA GLU A 319 -12.17 1.23 -22.98
C GLU A 319 -13.67 1.59 -23.07
N LYS A 320 -14.12 2.33 -24.10
CA LYS A 320 -15.56 2.61 -24.32
C LYS A 320 -16.33 1.36 -24.73
N TYR A 321 -15.70 0.44 -25.47
CA TYR A 321 -16.30 -0.85 -25.80
C TYR A 321 -16.50 -1.70 -24.54
N LEU A 322 -15.51 -1.75 -23.66
CA LEU A 322 -15.61 -2.46 -22.37
C LEU A 322 -16.72 -1.87 -21.48
N ILE A 323 -16.84 -0.53 -21.38
CA ILE A 323 -17.92 0.12 -20.63
C ILE A 323 -19.32 -0.28 -21.17
N ARG A 324 -19.50 -0.31 -22.49
CA ARG A 324 -20.78 -0.73 -23.11
C ARG A 324 -21.06 -2.22 -22.87
N ARG A 325 -20.04 -3.08 -22.98
CA ARG A 325 -20.16 -4.52 -22.75
C ARG A 325 -20.55 -4.83 -21.31
N ASP A 326 -19.90 -4.20 -20.33
CA ASP A 326 -20.23 -4.38 -18.90
C ASP A 326 -21.63 -3.86 -18.57
N LYS A 327 -22.03 -2.73 -19.16
CA LYS A 327 -23.39 -2.18 -19.01
C LYS A 327 -24.42 -3.17 -19.56
N ASN A 328 -24.23 -3.70 -20.77
CA ASN A 328 -25.14 -4.69 -21.35
C ASN A 328 -25.19 -5.98 -20.53
N ASN A 329 -24.04 -6.49 -20.06
CA ASN A 329 -24.01 -7.69 -19.20
C ASN A 329 -24.76 -7.47 -17.87
N ARG A 330 -24.69 -6.30 -17.25
CA ARG A 330 -25.49 -5.98 -16.05
C ARG A 330 -27.00 -5.94 -16.32
N TYR A 331 -27.42 -5.50 -17.50
CA TYR A 331 -28.83 -5.55 -17.90
C TYR A 331 -29.28 -6.97 -18.25
N ILE A 332 -28.41 -7.80 -18.82
CA ILE A 332 -28.69 -9.22 -19.09
C ILE A 332 -28.86 -10.00 -17.77
N TYR A 333 -28.07 -9.70 -16.73
CA TYR A 333 -28.26 -10.30 -15.41
C TYR A 333 -29.51 -9.80 -14.67
N LYS A 334 -30.01 -8.59 -14.97
CA LYS A 334 -31.26 -8.05 -14.39
C LYS A 334 -32.51 -8.41 -15.19
N SER A 335 -32.38 -8.65 -16.49
CA SER A 335 -33.45 -9.16 -17.32
C SER A 335 -33.36 -10.67 -17.32
N GLY A 336 -34.04 -11.31 -16.36
CA GLY A 336 -34.28 -12.76 -16.37
C GLY A 336 -35.14 -13.23 -17.56
N PHE A 337 -35.08 -12.56 -18.70
CA PHE A 337 -35.74 -12.93 -19.93
C PHE A 337 -34.75 -13.64 -20.84
N ASN A 338 -34.95 -14.95 -20.95
CA ASN A 338 -34.30 -15.81 -21.92
C ASN A 338 -34.74 -15.36 -23.34
N PRO A 339 -33.84 -14.93 -24.25
CA PRO A 339 -34.22 -14.59 -25.61
C PRO A 339 -34.33 -15.86 -26.43
N GLN A 340 -35.33 -16.69 -26.13
CA GLN A 340 -35.79 -17.74 -27.01
C GLN A 340 -37.31 -17.74 -26.99
N ASN A 341 -37.86 -17.42 -28.16
CA ASN A 341 -39.22 -17.70 -28.67
C ASN A 341 -39.86 -16.45 -29.27
N ASN A 342 -39.37 -16.00 -30.43
CA ASN A 342 -40.25 -15.33 -31.38
C ASN A 342 -41.07 -16.43 -32.07
N ILE A 343 -42.17 -16.75 -31.41
CA ILE A 343 -43.31 -17.48 -31.93
C ILE A 343 -43.79 -16.73 -33.17
N SER A 344 -43.92 -17.48 -34.27
CA SER A 344 -44.54 -17.08 -35.53
C SER A 344 -45.91 -16.43 -35.28
N PRO A 345 -46.27 -15.32 -35.94
CA PRO A 345 -47.58 -14.72 -35.75
C PRO A 345 -48.63 -15.59 -36.44
N THR A 346 -49.35 -16.40 -35.67
CA THR A 346 -50.63 -16.98 -36.07
C THR A 346 -51.66 -15.87 -36.18
N ARG A 347 -52.03 -15.61 -37.43
CA ARG A 347 -53.24 -14.92 -37.87
C ARG A 347 -54.46 -15.63 -37.26
N ASN A 348 -55.40 -14.86 -36.70
CA ASN A 348 -56.86 -15.07 -36.59
C ASN A 348 -57.41 -14.26 -35.39
N SER A 349 -58.55 -13.57 -35.36
CA SER A 349 -59.55 -13.12 -36.35
C SER A 349 -60.72 -12.47 -35.55
N LEU A 350 -61.42 -11.48 -36.15
CA LEU A 350 -62.85 -11.09 -36.00
C LEU A 350 -63.25 -10.02 -34.96
N PRO A 351 -64.39 -9.32 -35.15
CA PRO A 351 -65.40 -9.42 -36.23
C PRO A 351 -65.29 -8.36 -37.33
#